data_AF-A0A9D9VLS4-F1
#
_entry.id   AF-A0A9D9VLS4-F1
#
_cell.length_a   1.000
_cell.length_b   1.000
_cell.length_c   1.000
_cell.angle_alpha   90.00
_cell.angle_beta   90.00
_cell.angle_gamma   90.00
#
_symmetry.space_group_name_H-M   'P 1'
#
loop_
_entity.id
_entity.type
_entity.pdbx_description
1 polymer ?
#
loop_
_entity_poly.entity_id
_entity_poly.type
_entity_poly.pdbx_seq_one_letter_code
_entity_poly.pdbx_strand_id
1 'polypeptide(L)'
;LSKEGPLRGEDAFTLFTTFGFPFEVTEELAKERGLAFDSAGFKQKMEEHQKLSRAGAAQKFAGGLADHSEQTVRYHTTHHILLKALQVVLGPEVHQRGSNITSERLRIDFSYPTKMTPEQKAEVEKIVNEKITEELPVMRTVMPKEEAEKFGAEHEFGVKYPEMVSVYSVGPKGAVEGNPQIENAFSIEFCGGPHVQNTSEIGDNGRIFKIQKEEAVASGVRRIKAVLV
;
A
#
# COMPACT_ATOMS: atom_id res chain seq x y z
N LEU A 1 -26.01 -1.76 21.43
CA LEU A 1 -27.21 -1.71 20.57
C LEU A 1 -28.38 -1.29 21.43
N SER A 2 -29.13 -0.28 21.01
CA SER A 2 -30.26 0.29 21.75
C SER A 2 -31.14 -0.83 22.29
N LYS A 3 -31.36 -0.85 23.60
CA LYS A 3 -32.26 -1.84 24.20
C LYS A 3 -33.73 -1.55 23.86
N GLU A 4 -34.08 -0.34 23.43
CA GLU A 4 -35.49 0.08 23.24
C GLU A 4 -35.70 1.18 22.16
N GLY A 5 -34.87 1.23 21.10
CA GLY A 5 -34.99 2.31 20.10
C GLY A 5 -34.60 1.93 18.67
N PRO A 6 -35.06 2.70 17.65
CA PRO A 6 -34.84 2.40 16.24
C PRO A 6 -33.35 2.32 15.90
N LEU A 7 -32.96 1.36 15.06
CA LEU A 7 -31.58 1.19 14.63
C LEU A 7 -31.30 2.16 13.47
N ARG A 8 -30.56 3.22 13.77
CA ARG A 8 -30.23 4.28 12.82
C ARG A 8 -29.23 3.76 11.78
N GLY A 9 -29.25 4.33 10.58
CA GLY A 9 -28.33 3.97 9.52
C GLY A 9 -26.85 4.14 9.90
N GLU A 10 -26.54 5.11 10.76
CA GLU A 10 -25.19 5.33 11.31
C GLU A 10 -24.71 4.18 12.19
N ASP A 11 -25.57 3.69 13.10
CA ASP A 11 -25.23 2.60 14.01
C ASP A 11 -25.01 1.29 13.22
N ALA A 12 -25.85 1.04 12.21
CA ALA A 12 -25.69 -0.07 11.28
C ALA A 12 -24.42 0.06 10.42
N PHE A 13 -24.07 1.28 10.00
CA PHE A 13 -22.83 1.55 9.27
C PHE A 13 -21.60 1.26 10.12
N THR A 14 -21.59 1.61 11.41
CA THR A 14 -20.52 1.26 12.34
C THR A 14 -20.43 -0.25 12.56
N LEU A 15 -21.56 -0.94 12.73
CA LEU A 15 -21.59 -2.41 12.83
C LEU A 15 -20.93 -3.07 11.61
N PHE A 16 -21.24 -2.58 10.41
CA PHE A 16 -20.68 -3.08 9.17
C PHE A 16 -19.19 -2.76 9.03
N THR A 17 -18.80 -1.48 9.15
CA THR A 17 -17.44 -1.03 8.83
C THR A 17 -16.41 -1.25 9.93
N THR A 18 -16.84 -1.23 11.20
CA THR A 18 -15.94 -1.35 12.36
C THR A 18 -15.95 -2.76 12.94
N PHE A 19 -17.13 -3.39 13.00
CA PHE A 19 -17.30 -4.69 13.64
C PHE A 19 -17.50 -5.84 12.64
N GLY A 20 -17.61 -5.56 11.34
CA GLY A 20 -17.72 -6.57 10.29
C GLY A 20 -19.05 -7.31 10.24
N PHE A 21 -20.10 -6.79 10.89
CA PHE A 21 -21.43 -7.41 10.85
C PHE A 21 -22.09 -7.15 9.49
N PRO A 22 -22.50 -8.19 8.74
CA PRO A 22 -23.19 -8.02 7.47
C PRO A 22 -24.47 -7.19 7.60
N PHE A 23 -24.77 -6.40 6.58
CA PHE A 23 -25.97 -5.56 6.54
C PHE A 23 -27.24 -6.41 6.63
N GLU A 24 -27.27 -7.53 5.90
CA GLU A 24 -28.40 -8.45 5.81
C GLU A 24 -28.72 -9.04 7.19
N VAL A 25 -27.68 -9.48 7.91
CA VAL A 25 -27.79 -10.02 9.28
C VAL A 25 -28.24 -8.94 10.26
N THR A 26 -27.74 -7.71 10.10
CA THR A 26 -28.11 -6.57 10.95
C THR A 26 -29.58 -6.18 10.75
N GLU A 27 -30.07 -6.19 9.51
CA GLU A 27 -31.47 -5.91 9.18
C GLU A 27 -32.40 -7.02 9.69
N GLU A 28 -32.01 -8.29 9.54
CA GLU A 28 -32.77 -9.44 10.03
C GLU A 28 -32.93 -9.41 11.56
N LEU A 29 -31.83 -9.19 12.30
CA LEU A 29 -31.84 -9.09 13.76
C LEU A 29 -32.66 -7.88 14.26
N ALA A 30 -32.69 -6.78 13.52
CA ALA A 30 -33.52 -5.64 13.84
C ALA A 30 -35.01 -5.97 13.70
N LYS A 31 -35.40 -6.68 12.63
CA LYS A 31 -36.78 -7.15 12.41
C LYS A 31 -37.22 -8.15 13.47
N GLU A 32 -36.38 -9.12 13.82
CA GLU A 32 -36.69 -10.11 14.88
C GLU A 32 -36.96 -9.46 16.23
N ARG A 33 -36.28 -8.34 16.53
CA ARG A 33 -36.43 -7.59 17.77
C ARG A 33 -37.54 -6.52 17.70
N GLY A 34 -38.28 -6.44 16.60
CA GLY A 34 -39.33 -5.43 16.39
C GLY A 34 -38.79 -3.99 16.33
N LEU A 35 -37.52 -3.80 16.01
CA LEU A 35 -36.90 -2.49 15.92
C LEU A 35 -37.07 -1.93 14.50
N ALA A 36 -37.47 -0.66 14.39
CA ALA A 36 -37.46 0.02 13.11
C ALA A 36 -36.01 0.17 12.61
N PHE A 37 -35.77 -0.13 11.34
CA PHE A 37 -34.44 -0.14 10.73
C PHE A 37 -34.36 0.90 9.61
N ASP A 38 -33.38 1.80 9.71
CA ASP A 38 -33.13 2.85 8.72
C ASP A 38 -32.17 2.38 7.62
N SER A 39 -32.70 1.55 6.69
CA SER A 39 -31.93 1.05 5.54
C SER A 39 -31.47 2.18 4.61
N ALA A 40 -32.22 3.29 4.56
CA ALA A 40 -31.90 4.43 3.70
C ALA A 40 -30.68 5.19 4.20
N GLY A 41 -30.63 5.49 5.51
CA GLY A 41 -29.48 6.12 6.15
C GLY A 41 -28.21 5.26 6.07
N PHE A 42 -28.34 3.93 6.17
CA PHE A 42 -27.21 3.01 5.97
C PHE A 42 -26.66 3.12 4.54
N LYS A 43 -27.54 3.05 3.52
CA LYS A 43 -27.14 3.17 2.12
C LYS A 43 -26.49 4.51 1.83
N GLN A 44 -27.03 5.61 2.36
CA GLN A 44 -26.44 6.93 2.22
C GLN A 44 -25.03 6.99 2.83
N LYS A 45 -24.83 6.43 4.03
CA LYS A 45 -23.50 6.37 4.66
C LYS A 45 -22.51 5.51 3.88
N MET A 46 -22.97 4.40 3.30
CA MET A 46 -22.17 3.57 2.40
C MET A 46 -21.79 4.32 1.11
N GLU A 47 -22.71 5.07 0.52
CA GLU A 47 -22.41 5.92 -0.64
C GLU A 47 -21.43 7.04 -0.29
N GLU A 48 -21.60 7.72 0.84
CA GLU A 48 -20.66 8.73 1.35
C GLU A 48 -19.27 8.12 1.56
N HIS A 49 -19.18 6.94 2.18
CA HIS A 49 -17.93 6.21 2.38
C HIS A 49 -17.28 5.79 1.07
N GLN A 50 -18.06 5.29 0.11
CA GLN A 50 -17.58 4.95 -1.24
C GLN A 50 -17.11 6.20 -1.99
N LYS A 51 -17.85 7.31 -1.91
CA LYS A 51 -17.47 8.59 -2.53
C LYS A 51 -16.20 9.15 -1.91
N LEU A 52 -16.04 9.12 -0.58
CA LEU A 52 -14.80 9.49 0.11
C LEU A 52 -13.63 8.60 -0.33
N SER A 53 -13.83 7.28 -0.41
CA SER A 53 -12.82 6.35 -0.90
C SER A 53 -12.45 6.59 -2.36
N ARG A 54 -13.40 7.02 -3.21
CA ARG A 54 -13.17 7.36 -4.62
C ARG A 54 -12.53 8.74 -4.80
N ALA A 55 -12.94 9.74 -4.03
CA ALA A 55 -12.36 11.08 -4.05
C ALA A 55 -10.91 11.05 -3.56
N GLY A 56 -10.63 10.28 -2.50
CA GLY A 56 -9.25 10.01 -2.05
C GLY A 56 -8.44 9.15 -3.02
N ALA A 57 -9.07 8.48 -4.00
CA ALA A 57 -8.39 7.82 -5.10
C ALA A 57 -8.10 8.78 -6.27
N ALA A 58 -8.96 9.79 -6.50
CA ALA A 58 -8.78 10.81 -7.52
C ALA A 58 -7.71 11.87 -7.15
N GLN A 59 -7.45 12.08 -5.85
CA GLN A 59 -6.35 12.93 -5.37
C GLN A 59 -4.99 12.20 -5.29
N LYS A 60 -4.90 10.92 -5.70
CA LYS A 60 -3.63 10.20 -5.69
C LYS A 60 -2.77 10.65 -6.86
N PHE A 61 -1.57 11.14 -6.55
CA PHE A 61 -0.54 11.35 -7.55
C PHE A 61 0.08 10.00 -7.97
N ALA A 62 0.80 9.99 -9.09
CA ALA A 62 1.48 8.80 -9.62
C ALA A 62 2.23 8.04 -8.50
N GLY A 63 1.91 6.76 -8.30
CA GLY A 63 2.52 5.92 -7.26
C GLY A 63 1.79 5.93 -5.90
N GLY A 64 0.59 6.53 -5.78
CA GLY A 64 -0.22 6.45 -4.56
C GLY A 64 0.14 7.48 -3.47
N LEU A 65 0.89 8.53 -3.84
CA LEU A 65 1.29 9.63 -2.96
C LEU A 65 0.13 10.60 -2.70
N ALA A 66 0.03 11.07 -1.46
CA ALA A 66 -0.90 12.13 -1.05
C ALA A 66 -0.31 13.54 -1.17
N ASP A 67 1.02 13.68 -1.10
CA ASP A 67 1.74 14.96 -1.23
C ASP A 67 3.19 14.73 -1.74
N HIS A 68 3.98 15.80 -1.80
CA HIS A 68 5.40 15.76 -2.21
C HIS A 68 6.36 16.18 -1.08
N SER A 69 5.93 16.07 0.19
CA SER A 69 6.83 16.33 1.32
C SER A 69 7.99 15.33 1.32
N GLU A 70 9.12 15.75 1.87
CA GLU A 70 10.33 14.93 2.00
C GLU A 70 10.05 13.58 2.67
N GLN A 71 9.18 13.58 3.69
CA GLN A 71 8.77 12.35 4.38
C GLN A 71 7.94 11.43 3.49
N THR A 72 7.02 11.97 2.68
CA THR A 72 6.26 11.19 1.70
C THR A 72 7.17 10.60 0.63
N VAL A 73 8.19 11.35 0.18
CA VAL A 73 9.20 10.89 -0.78
C VAL A 73 10.05 9.74 -0.19
N ARG A 74 10.47 9.84 1.08
CA ARG A 74 11.13 8.73 1.80
C ARG A 74 10.25 7.49 1.84
N TYR A 75 8.99 7.64 2.22
CA TYR A 75 8.05 6.52 2.23
C TYR A 75 7.80 5.94 0.84
N HIS A 76 7.87 6.74 -0.22
CA HIS A 76 7.70 6.25 -1.58
C HIS A 76 8.79 5.28 -2.00
N THR A 77 10.06 5.62 -1.78
CA THR A 77 11.15 4.67 -2.03
C THR A 77 11.08 3.48 -1.06
N THR A 78 10.73 3.71 0.20
CA THR A 78 10.53 2.63 1.18
C THR A 78 9.46 1.64 0.73
N HIS A 79 8.41 2.11 0.05
CA HIS A 79 7.35 1.28 -0.49
C HIS A 79 7.87 0.29 -1.55
N HIS A 80 8.73 0.75 -2.47
CA HIS A 80 9.34 -0.11 -3.49
C HIS A 80 10.21 -1.20 -2.85
N ILE A 81 11.04 -0.81 -1.87
CA ILE A 81 11.89 -1.74 -1.12
C ILE A 81 11.01 -2.76 -0.35
N LEU A 82 9.92 -2.30 0.26
CA LEU A 82 8.99 -3.15 1.00
C LEU A 82 8.28 -4.16 0.09
N LEU A 83 7.78 -3.75 -1.07
CA LEU A 83 7.15 -4.68 -2.02
C LEU A 83 8.13 -5.77 -2.43
N LYS A 84 9.38 -5.41 -2.76
CA LYS A 84 10.39 -6.39 -3.09
C LYS A 84 10.75 -7.31 -1.92
N ALA A 85 10.90 -6.76 -0.72
CA ALA A 85 11.17 -7.56 0.48
C ALA A 85 10.05 -8.56 0.76
N LEU A 86 8.79 -8.17 0.55
CA LEU A 86 7.64 -9.08 0.62
C LEU A 86 7.77 -10.22 -0.40
N GLN A 87 8.13 -9.93 -1.65
CA GLN A 87 8.34 -10.97 -2.67
C GLN A 87 9.49 -11.93 -2.32
N VAL A 88 10.58 -11.42 -1.75
CA VAL A 88 11.72 -12.24 -1.30
C VAL A 88 11.29 -13.21 -0.19
N VAL A 89 10.48 -12.75 0.78
CA VAL A 89 10.12 -13.55 1.95
C VAL A 89 8.91 -14.45 1.71
N LEU A 90 7.93 -13.97 0.94
CA LEU A 90 6.63 -14.62 0.80
C LEU A 90 6.45 -15.35 -0.54
N GLY A 91 7.21 -14.97 -1.56
CA GLY A 91 7.15 -15.55 -2.91
C GLY A 91 6.93 -14.51 -4.02
N PRO A 92 7.37 -14.79 -5.26
CA PRO A 92 7.29 -13.86 -6.39
C PRO A 92 5.85 -13.54 -6.82
N GLU A 93 4.86 -14.34 -6.43
CA GLU A 93 3.44 -14.11 -6.70
C GLU A 93 2.81 -12.97 -5.86
N VAL A 94 3.57 -12.42 -4.91
CA VAL A 94 3.15 -11.24 -4.17
C VAL A 94 3.25 -10.01 -5.06
N HIS A 95 2.09 -9.42 -5.37
CA HIS A 95 1.98 -8.19 -6.13
C HIS A 95 1.15 -7.16 -5.38
N GLN A 96 1.42 -5.89 -5.64
CA GLN A 96 0.62 -4.80 -5.13
C GLN A 96 -0.84 -4.89 -5.60
N ARG A 97 -1.76 -4.65 -4.68
CA ARG A 97 -3.21 -4.49 -4.90
C ARG A 97 -3.74 -3.13 -4.51
N GLY A 98 -2.91 -2.29 -3.90
CA GLY A 98 -3.24 -0.90 -3.58
C GLY A 98 -2.17 -0.24 -2.74
N SER A 99 -2.09 1.09 -2.83
CA SER A 99 -1.15 1.90 -2.05
C SER A 99 -1.81 3.19 -1.55
N ASN A 100 -1.30 3.69 -0.42
CA ASN A 100 -1.60 5.02 0.10
C ASN A 100 -0.42 5.49 0.96
N ILE A 101 0.28 6.51 0.48
CA ILE A 101 1.47 7.07 1.11
C ILE A 101 1.19 8.51 1.50
N THR A 102 1.50 8.86 2.73
CA THR A 102 1.32 10.21 3.32
C THR A 102 2.55 10.53 4.16
N SER A 103 2.70 11.78 4.59
CA SER A 103 3.78 12.19 5.50
C SER A 103 3.76 11.45 6.84
N GLU A 104 2.63 10.89 7.27
CA GLU A 104 2.50 10.19 8.55
C GLU A 104 2.64 8.67 8.44
N ARG A 105 2.32 8.08 7.29
CA ARG A 105 2.26 6.62 7.13
C ARG A 105 2.50 6.13 5.71
N LEU A 106 3.03 4.91 5.64
CA LEU A 106 3.08 4.05 4.46
C LEU A 106 2.03 2.95 4.60
N ARG A 107 1.22 2.76 3.55
CA ARG A 107 0.28 1.63 3.45
C ARG A 107 0.42 0.93 2.11
N ILE A 108 0.62 -0.38 2.16
CA ILE A 108 0.62 -1.26 0.98
C ILE A 108 -0.40 -2.38 1.18
N ASP A 109 -1.18 -2.64 0.13
CA ASP A 109 -2.06 -3.80 0.01
C ASP A 109 -1.41 -4.74 -1.02
N PHE A 110 -1.33 -6.04 -0.73
CA PHE A 110 -0.62 -7.02 -1.55
C PHE A 110 -1.35 -8.36 -1.60
N SER A 111 -1.16 -9.12 -2.68
CA SER A 111 -1.73 -10.47 -2.81
C SER A 111 -0.99 -11.47 -1.96
N TYR A 112 -1.66 -12.01 -0.94
CA TYR A 112 -1.16 -13.10 -0.12
C TYR A 112 -2.34 -13.79 0.60
N PRO A 113 -2.48 -15.13 0.53
CA PRO A 113 -3.70 -15.81 0.97
C PRO A 113 -3.86 -15.92 2.49
N THR A 114 -2.75 -15.93 3.24
CA THR A 114 -2.74 -16.24 4.67
C THR A 114 -2.14 -15.09 5.48
N LYS A 115 -2.39 -15.08 6.79
CA LYS A 115 -1.79 -14.08 7.68
C LYS A 115 -0.27 -14.27 7.72
N MET A 116 0.49 -13.17 7.67
CA MET A 116 1.94 -13.25 7.83
C MET A 116 2.29 -13.70 9.25
N THR A 117 3.26 -14.61 9.36
CA THR A 117 3.80 -15.00 10.66
C THR A 117 4.64 -13.86 11.27
N PRO A 118 4.87 -13.86 12.59
CA PRO A 118 5.79 -12.92 13.22
C PRO A 118 7.20 -12.93 12.59
N GLU A 119 7.70 -14.11 12.23
CA GLU A 119 9.03 -14.32 11.65
C GLU A 119 9.09 -13.74 10.24
N GLN A 120 8.06 -13.96 9.41
CA GLN A 120 7.98 -13.36 8.08
C GLN A 120 7.97 -11.83 8.16
N LYS A 121 7.21 -11.24 9.10
CA LYS A 121 7.21 -9.79 9.29
C LYS A 121 8.57 -9.26 9.75
N ALA A 122 9.22 -9.97 10.68
CA ALA A 122 10.55 -9.60 11.16
C ALA A 122 11.61 -9.67 10.04
N GLU A 123 11.55 -10.69 9.19
CA GLU A 123 12.47 -10.81 8.05
C GLU A 123 12.23 -9.72 7.01
N VAL A 124 10.97 -9.38 6.72
CA VAL A 124 10.64 -8.25 5.83
C VAL A 124 11.18 -6.94 6.41
N GLU A 125 10.95 -6.66 7.70
CA GLU A 125 11.52 -5.47 8.35
C GLU A 125 13.05 -5.44 8.27
N LYS A 126 13.69 -6.58 8.52
CA LYS A 126 15.15 -6.72 8.47
C LYS A 126 15.67 -6.39 7.07
N ILE A 127 15.13 -7.01 6.01
CA ILE A 127 15.55 -6.76 4.62
C ILE A 127 15.36 -5.28 4.26
N VAL A 128 14.22 -4.68 4.61
CA VAL A 128 13.97 -3.26 4.30
C VAL A 128 15.01 -2.37 4.99
N ASN A 129 15.27 -2.60 6.27
CA ASN A 129 16.26 -1.83 7.02
C ASN A 129 17.70 -2.06 6.51
N GLU A 130 18.07 -3.29 6.15
CA GLU A 130 19.36 -3.58 5.52
C GLU A 130 19.54 -2.77 4.24
N LYS A 131 18.53 -2.73 3.35
CA LYS A 131 18.59 -1.94 2.11
C LYS A 131 18.61 -0.43 2.34
N ILE A 132 18.00 0.05 3.41
CA ILE A 132 18.15 1.45 3.85
C ILE A 132 19.61 1.72 4.24
N THR A 133 20.22 0.86 5.07
CA THR A 133 21.61 1.03 5.52
C THR A 133 22.67 0.73 4.47
N GLU A 134 22.31 0.08 3.37
CA GLU A 134 23.22 -0.16 2.26
C GLU A 134 23.54 1.10 1.45
N GLU A 135 22.83 2.21 1.63
CA GLU A 135 23.07 3.47 0.91
C GLU A 135 23.03 3.30 -0.63
N LEU A 136 21.98 2.63 -1.10
CA LEU A 136 21.81 2.29 -2.51
C LEU A 136 21.35 3.51 -3.32
N PRO A 137 21.94 3.77 -4.51
CA PRO A 137 21.44 4.79 -5.43
C PRO A 137 20.02 4.44 -5.92
N VAL A 138 19.19 5.46 -6.11
CA VAL A 138 17.84 5.32 -6.65
C VAL A 138 17.76 6.02 -8.00
N MET A 139 17.76 5.22 -9.06
CA MET A 139 17.94 5.71 -10.42
C MET A 139 16.62 5.74 -11.16
N ARG A 140 16.44 6.77 -12.00
CA ARG A 140 15.32 6.87 -12.92
C ARG A 140 15.81 6.63 -14.34
N THR A 141 15.14 5.75 -15.06
CA THR A 141 15.39 5.51 -16.48
C THR A 141 14.10 5.55 -17.27
N VAL A 142 14.13 6.15 -18.45
CA VAL A 142 12.99 6.12 -19.39
C VAL A 142 13.33 5.11 -20.48
N MET A 143 12.51 4.08 -20.63
CA MET A 143 12.76 2.98 -21.56
C MET A 143 11.46 2.43 -22.15
N PRO A 144 11.53 1.62 -23.23
CA PRO A 144 10.38 0.89 -23.72
C PRO A 144 9.77 -0.02 -22.65
N LYS A 145 8.44 -0.05 -22.58
CA LYS A 145 7.67 -0.89 -21.65
C LYS A 145 8.10 -2.35 -21.69
N GLU A 146 8.23 -2.91 -22.90
CA GLU A 146 8.61 -4.32 -23.09
C GLU A 146 10.01 -4.64 -22.55
N GLU A 147 10.92 -3.67 -22.57
CA GLU A 147 12.27 -3.82 -22.02
C GLU A 147 12.22 -3.82 -20.49
N ALA A 148 11.45 -2.89 -19.91
CA ALA A 148 11.25 -2.81 -18.48
C ALA A 148 10.58 -4.08 -17.91
N GLU A 149 9.60 -4.66 -18.62
CA GLU A 149 8.98 -5.94 -18.26
C GLU A 149 9.98 -7.11 -18.28
N LYS A 150 10.97 -7.12 -19.19
CA LYS A 150 12.02 -8.14 -19.21
C LYS A 150 12.93 -8.09 -17.99
N PHE A 151 13.12 -6.91 -17.40
CA PHE A 151 13.82 -6.75 -16.12
C PHE A 151 12.96 -7.15 -14.91
N GLY A 152 11.70 -7.56 -15.12
CA GLY A 152 10.79 -7.93 -14.03
C GLY A 152 10.33 -6.71 -13.22
N ALA A 153 10.23 -5.55 -13.86
CA ALA A 153 9.75 -4.34 -13.22
C ALA A 153 8.29 -4.48 -12.77
N GLU A 154 8.03 -4.17 -11.51
CA GLU A 154 6.67 -4.12 -10.96
C GLU A 154 5.90 -2.94 -11.55
N HIS A 155 4.58 -3.05 -11.56
CA HIS A 155 3.70 -1.99 -12.04
C HIS A 155 2.38 -1.98 -11.28
N GLU A 156 1.71 -0.83 -11.24
CA GLU A 156 0.45 -0.71 -10.53
C GLU A 156 -0.66 -1.54 -11.21
N PHE A 157 -1.33 -2.36 -10.41
CA PHE A 157 -2.41 -3.21 -10.90
C PHE A 157 -3.56 -2.39 -11.48
N GLY A 158 -3.94 -2.70 -12.73
CA GLY A 158 -5.08 -2.07 -13.41
C GLY A 158 -4.75 -0.74 -14.09
N VAL A 159 -3.50 -0.28 -14.05
CA VAL A 159 -3.05 0.93 -14.74
C VAL A 159 -2.58 0.59 -16.16
N LYS A 160 -2.98 1.43 -17.12
CA LYS A 160 -2.46 1.37 -18.50
C LYS A 160 -1.24 2.28 -18.60
N TYR A 161 -0.15 1.75 -19.13
CA TYR A 161 1.10 2.46 -19.33
C TYR A 161 1.34 2.75 -20.83
N PRO A 162 1.98 3.88 -21.17
CA PRO A 162 2.42 4.19 -22.54
C PRO A 162 3.55 3.27 -23.01
N GLU A 163 3.95 3.38 -24.28
CA GLU A 163 5.06 2.58 -24.86
C GLU A 163 6.40 2.89 -24.21
N MET A 164 6.64 4.15 -23.82
CA MET A 164 7.84 4.58 -23.09
C MET A 164 7.47 4.85 -21.64
N VAL A 165 8.08 4.11 -20.70
CA VAL A 165 7.76 4.17 -19.27
C VAL A 165 8.92 4.75 -18.47
N SER A 166 8.57 5.41 -17.36
CA SER A 166 9.52 5.82 -16.33
C SER A 166 9.69 4.66 -15.35
N VAL A 167 10.93 4.18 -15.21
CA VAL A 167 11.30 3.07 -14.33
C VAL A 167 12.22 3.61 -13.25
N TYR A 168 11.89 3.32 -11.99
CA TYR A 168 12.78 3.56 -10.87
C TYR A 168 13.41 2.24 -10.43
N SER A 169 14.74 2.25 -10.27
CA SER A 169 15.50 1.14 -9.71
C SER A 169 16.19 1.54 -8.40
N VAL A 170 16.28 0.62 -7.46
CA VAL A 170 17.00 0.81 -6.19
C VAL A 170 18.23 -0.10 -6.18
N GLY A 171 19.41 0.50 -6.20
CA GLY A 171 20.68 -0.20 -6.37
C GLY A 171 20.90 -0.73 -7.81
N PRO A 172 21.95 -1.53 -8.02
CA PRO A 172 22.95 -1.94 -7.03
C PRO A 172 23.88 -0.77 -6.63
N LYS A 173 24.80 -1.03 -5.68
CA LYS A 173 25.91 -0.10 -5.41
C LYS A 173 26.70 0.16 -6.69
N GLY A 174 27.04 1.43 -6.93
CA GLY A 174 27.80 1.85 -8.12
C GLY A 174 26.95 2.09 -9.38
N ALA A 175 25.63 1.92 -9.31
CA ALA A 175 24.75 2.41 -10.37
C ALA A 175 24.78 3.95 -10.45
N VAL A 176 24.80 4.47 -11.68
CA VAL A 176 24.84 5.91 -12.00
C VAL A 176 23.96 6.21 -13.21
N GLU A 177 23.62 7.48 -13.45
CA GLU A 177 22.70 7.91 -14.53
C GLU A 177 23.09 7.41 -15.95
N GLY A 178 24.39 7.21 -16.23
CA GLY A 178 24.88 6.64 -17.49
C GLY A 178 25.08 5.13 -17.51
N ASN A 179 24.98 4.46 -16.36
CA ASN A 179 25.08 3.00 -16.21
C ASN A 179 24.26 2.55 -15.00
N PRO A 180 22.92 2.47 -15.14
CA PRO A 180 22.02 2.25 -14.01
C PRO A 180 22.03 0.79 -13.50
N GLN A 181 22.62 -0.15 -14.24
CA GLN A 181 22.75 -1.57 -13.86
C GLN A 181 21.42 -2.18 -13.36
N ILE A 182 20.35 -1.89 -14.09
CA ILE A 182 18.96 -2.19 -13.68
C ILE A 182 18.75 -3.68 -13.45
N GLU A 183 19.40 -4.53 -14.24
CA GLU A 183 19.36 -5.99 -14.12
C GLU A 183 19.84 -6.52 -12.75
N ASN A 184 20.64 -5.73 -12.04
CA ASN A 184 21.20 -6.07 -10.72
C ASN A 184 20.55 -5.27 -9.59
N ALA A 185 19.53 -4.46 -9.89
CA ALA A 185 18.83 -3.65 -8.90
C ALA A 185 18.04 -4.53 -7.93
N PHE A 186 17.92 -4.08 -6.68
CA PHE A 186 17.11 -4.78 -5.69
C PHE A 186 15.63 -4.73 -6.07
N SER A 187 15.10 -3.54 -6.33
CA SER A 187 13.72 -3.32 -6.78
C SER A 187 13.70 -2.50 -8.06
N ILE A 188 12.75 -2.79 -8.94
CA ILE A 188 12.54 -2.12 -10.23
C ILE A 188 11.04 -1.94 -10.38
N GLU A 189 10.56 -0.71 -10.61
CA GLU A 189 9.12 -0.44 -10.65
C GLU A 189 8.78 0.69 -11.63
N PHE A 190 7.66 0.56 -12.32
CA PHE A 190 7.08 1.60 -13.17
C PHE A 190 6.52 2.70 -12.28
N CYS A 191 7.24 3.81 -12.19
CA CYS A 191 6.85 4.90 -11.31
C CYS A 191 7.16 6.27 -11.90
N GLY A 192 6.21 7.19 -11.72
CA GLY A 192 6.31 8.59 -12.14
C GLY A 192 6.38 9.58 -10.97
N GLY A 193 6.33 9.11 -9.72
CA GLY A 193 6.41 9.97 -8.54
C GLY A 193 7.85 10.32 -8.16
N PRO A 194 8.04 11.31 -7.26
CA PRO A 194 9.35 11.66 -6.72
C PRO A 194 9.89 10.55 -5.80
N HIS A 195 11.21 10.37 -5.81
CA HIS A 195 11.93 9.43 -4.95
C HIS A 195 13.13 10.13 -4.28
N VAL A 196 13.62 9.55 -3.18
CA VAL A 196 14.96 9.91 -2.67
C VAL A 196 16.02 9.55 -3.71
N GLN A 197 17.19 10.17 -3.67
CA GLN A 197 18.29 9.85 -4.59
C GLN A 197 19.13 8.69 -4.07
N ASN A 198 19.17 8.49 -2.75
CA ASN A 198 19.86 7.40 -2.10
C ASN A 198 19.05 6.84 -0.92
N THR A 199 19.11 5.54 -0.67
CA THR A 199 18.38 4.92 0.44
C THR A 199 18.86 5.40 1.82
N SER A 200 20.07 5.96 1.93
CA SER A 200 20.56 6.61 3.16
C SER A 200 19.66 7.75 3.62
N GLU A 201 19.06 8.52 2.71
CA GLU A 201 18.14 9.62 3.01
C GLU A 201 16.91 9.12 3.79
N ILE A 202 16.50 7.85 3.60
CA ILE A 202 15.40 7.23 4.34
C ILE A 202 15.80 7.02 5.81
N GLY A 203 17.04 6.59 6.04
CA GLY A 203 17.63 6.30 7.35
C GLY A 203 18.18 7.53 8.07
N ASP A 204 18.12 8.72 7.46
CA ASP A 204 18.57 9.98 8.08
C ASP A 204 18.06 10.13 9.51
N ASN A 205 18.95 10.61 10.39
CA ASN A 205 18.72 10.73 11.83
C ASN A 205 18.46 9.38 12.55
N GLY A 206 18.95 8.27 12.00
CA GLY A 206 18.84 6.95 12.60
C GLY A 206 17.45 6.32 12.47
N ARG A 207 16.66 6.80 11.51
CA ARG A 207 15.31 6.27 11.25
C ARG A 207 15.35 4.82 10.81
N ILE A 208 14.40 4.04 11.30
CA ILE A 208 14.23 2.64 10.90
C ILE A 208 12.79 2.39 10.46
N PHE A 209 12.64 1.48 9.50
CA PHE A 209 11.35 1.00 9.04
C PHE A 209 10.73 0.03 10.06
N LYS A 210 9.45 0.25 10.37
CA LYS A 210 8.65 -0.62 11.25
C LYS A 210 7.24 -0.85 10.74
N ILE A 211 6.83 -2.11 10.70
CA ILE A 211 5.46 -2.57 10.45
C ILE A 211 4.65 -2.37 11.73
N GLN A 212 3.65 -1.50 11.66
CA GLN A 212 2.73 -1.23 12.77
C GLN A 212 1.60 -2.25 12.81
N LYS A 213 1.09 -2.63 11.64
CA LYS A 213 -0.06 -3.52 11.54
C LYS A 213 -0.04 -4.30 10.23
N GLU A 214 -0.46 -5.55 10.31
CA GLU A 214 -0.75 -6.42 9.17
C GLU A 214 -2.16 -7.00 9.36
N GLU A 215 -3.05 -6.82 8.38
CA GLU A 215 -4.43 -7.30 8.43
C GLU A 215 -4.99 -7.74 7.06
N ALA A 216 -6.02 -8.60 7.06
CA ALA A 216 -6.73 -9.00 5.86
C ALA A 216 -7.70 -7.89 5.46
N VAL A 217 -7.76 -7.56 4.17
CA VAL A 217 -8.68 -6.52 3.66
C VAL A 217 -9.67 -7.04 2.62
N ALA A 218 -9.35 -8.17 1.99
CA ALA A 218 -10.24 -8.96 1.15
C ALA A 218 -9.73 -10.40 1.09
N SER A 219 -10.51 -11.30 0.48
CA SER A 219 -10.02 -12.65 0.18
C SER A 219 -8.74 -12.58 -0.66
N GLY A 220 -7.66 -13.21 -0.18
CA GLY A 220 -6.36 -13.22 -0.87
C GLY A 220 -5.58 -11.90 -0.84
N VAL A 221 -6.05 -10.87 -0.12
CA VAL A 221 -5.39 -9.55 -0.07
C VAL A 221 -5.14 -9.13 1.37
N ARG A 222 -3.89 -8.75 1.63
CA ARG A 222 -3.37 -8.35 2.94
C ARG A 222 -2.88 -6.92 2.88
N ARG A 223 -2.88 -6.23 4.02
CA ARG A 223 -2.48 -4.83 4.15
C ARG A 223 -1.44 -4.69 5.24
N ILE A 224 -0.33 -4.03 4.90
CA ILE A 224 0.63 -3.51 5.87
C ILE A 224 0.42 -2.01 6.03
N LYS A 225 0.44 -1.56 7.28
CA LYS A 225 0.69 -0.16 7.66
C LYS A 225 2.04 -0.09 8.35
N ALA A 226 2.88 0.83 7.92
CA ALA A 226 4.23 0.99 8.41
C ALA A 226 4.63 2.46 8.56
N VAL A 227 5.68 2.69 9.32
CA VAL A 227 6.25 4.01 9.63
C VAL A 227 7.78 3.95 9.62
N LEU A 228 8.41 5.12 9.50
CA LEU A 228 9.82 5.34 9.77
C LEU A 228 9.90 5.97 11.18
N VAL A 229 10.56 5.29 12.12
CA VAL A 229 10.68 5.71 13.54
C VAL A 229 12.12 5.99 13.93
#